data_AF-S3A0W4-F1
#
_entry.id   AF-S3A0W4-F1
#
_cell.length_a   1.000
_cell.length_b   1.000
_cell.length_c   1.000
_cell.angle_alpha   90.00
_cell.angle_beta   90.00
_cell.angle_gamma   90.00
#
_symmetry.space_group_name_H-M   'P 1'
#
loop_
_entity.id
_entity.type
_entity.pdbx_description
1 polymer ?
#
loop_
_entity_poly.entity_id
_entity_poly.type
_entity_poly.pdbx_seq_one_letter_code
_entity_poly.pdbx_strand_id
1 'polypeptide(L)'
;MTNSSSLIGMPWQLAKSQLQAAHIPFKVIIGDNFNRFFEIASEGYYVARITESEDMLHIILYRPMVASDFGHTLEVMYAEETI
;
A
#
# COMPACT_ATOMS: atom_id res chain seq x y z
N MET A 1 15.23 -14.27 3.91
CA MET A 1 14.80 -13.28 2.89
C MET A 1 13.43 -12.80 3.31
N THR A 2 13.28 -11.50 3.59
CA THR A 2 11.95 -10.91 3.77
C THR A 2 11.15 -11.21 2.51
N ASN A 3 10.05 -11.96 2.64
CA ASN A 3 9.18 -12.25 1.51
C ASN A 3 8.65 -10.89 1.04
N SER A 4 9.08 -10.43 -0.13
CA SER A 4 8.74 -9.10 -0.66
C SER A 4 7.23 -8.83 -0.64
N SER A 5 6.43 -9.89 -0.77
CA SER A 5 4.97 -9.89 -0.63
C SER A 5 4.45 -9.35 0.71
N SER A 6 5.24 -9.42 1.79
CA SER A 6 4.84 -8.90 3.11
C SER A 6 4.77 -7.39 3.16
N LEU A 7 5.37 -6.69 2.19
CA LEU A 7 5.33 -5.23 2.12
C LEU A 7 4.05 -4.71 1.46
N ILE A 8 3.30 -5.56 0.76
CA ILE A 8 2.04 -5.19 0.10
C ILE A 8 1.03 -4.73 1.15
N GLY A 9 0.36 -3.61 0.89
CA GLY A 9 -0.58 -2.97 1.82
C GLY A 9 0.08 -2.05 2.86
N MET A 10 1.40 -2.11 3.05
CA MET A 10 2.08 -1.23 4.02
C MET A 10 2.09 0.22 3.54
N PRO A 11 2.04 1.20 4.47
CA PRO A 11 2.37 2.58 4.17
C PRO A 11 3.77 2.69 3.56
N TRP A 12 3.91 3.47 2.49
CA TRP A 12 5.15 3.57 1.71
C TRP A 12 6.35 3.96 2.58
N GLN A 13 6.17 4.86 3.54
CA GLN A 13 7.25 5.28 4.44
C GLN A 13 7.83 4.11 5.25
N LEU A 14 6.96 3.20 5.71
CA LEU A 14 7.37 2.01 6.47
C LEU A 14 8.07 1.00 5.55
N ALA A 15 7.49 0.70 4.40
CA ALA A 15 8.07 -0.24 3.43
C ALA A 15 9.44 0.25 2.92
N LYS A 16 9.55 1.54 2.60
CA LYS A 16 10.80 2.17 2.17
C LYS A 16 11.91 2.01 3.22
N SER A 17 11.59 2.26 4.50
CA SER A 17 12.55 2.10 5.60
C SER A 17 13.08 0.67 5.68
N GLN A 18 12.20 -0.33 5.58
CA GLN A 18 12.60 -1.75 5.60
C GLN A 18 13.47 -2.13 4.40
N LEU A 19 13.10 -1.69 3.20
CA LEU A 19 13.88 -1.95 1.98
C LEU A 19 15.27 -1.33 2.04
N GLN A 20 15.38 -0.11 2.56
CA GLN A 20 16.64 0.59 2.74
C GLN A 20 17.51 -0.10 3.80
N ALA A 21 16.94 -0.50 4.94
CA ALA A 21 17.66 -1.23 5.98
C ALA A 21 18.21 -2.58 5.47
N ALA A 22 17.45 -3.26 4.61
CA ALA A 22 17.84 -4.51 3.99
C ALA A 22 18.77 -4.35 2.78
N HIS A 23 19.13 -3.12 2.39
CA HIS A 23 19.93 -2.82 1.19
C HIS A 23 19.36 -3.44 -0.10
N ILE A 24 18.04 -3.55 -0.20
CA ILE A 24 17.37 -4.11 -1.37
C ILE A 24 17.21 -3.01 -2.43
N PRO A 25 17.74 -3.16 -3.66
CA PRO A 25 17.52 -2.20 -4.74
C PRO A 25 16.05 -2.19 -5.19
N PHE A 26 15.49 -0.99 -5.42
CA PHE A 26 14.10 -0.87 -5.89
C PHE A 26 13.86 0.35 -6.79
N LYS A 27 12.85 0.26 -7.66
CA LYS A 27 12.24 1.38 -8.38
C LYS A 27 10.78 1.52 -7.97
N VAL A 28 10.32 2.75 -7.97
CA VAL A 28 8.96 3.11 -7.55
C VAL A 28 8.23 3.79 -8.69
N ILE A 29 7.00 3.35 -8.93
CA ILE A 29 6.06 3.98 -9.84
C ILE A 29 4.80 4.30 -9.04
N ILE A 30 4.35 5.54 -9.12
CA ILE A 30 3.04 5.92 -8.61
C ILE A 30 2.04 5.55 -9.70
N GLY A 31 1.16 4.61 -9.40
CA GLY A 31 0.12 4.23 -10.34
C GLY A 31 -1.13 5.08 -10.15
N ASP A 32 -1.90 5.19 -11.22
CA ASP A 32 -3.18 5.87 -11.19
C ASP A 32 -4.23 4.99 -10.48
N ASN A 33 -4.94 5.58 -9.52
CA ASN A 33 -6.06 4.92 -8.86
C ASN A 33 -7.35 5.34 -9.61
N PHE A 34 -7.91 4.43 -10.41
CA PHE A 34 -9.13 4.66 -11.19
C PHE A 34 -10.42 4.33 -10.42
N ASN A 35 -10.38 4.35 -9.08
CA ASN A 35 -11.57 4.08 -8.29
C ASN A 35 -12.67 5.10 -8.63
N ARG A 36 -13.85 4.59 -9.02
CA ARG A 36 -15.01 5.40 -9.40
C ARG A 36 -16.04 5.52 -8.28
N PHE A 37 -15.86 4.78 -7.20
CA PHE A 37 -16.85 4.57 -6.13
C PHE A 37 -16.45 5.25 -4.83
N PHE A 38 -15.15 5.33 -4.54
CA PHE A 38 -14.61 5.90 -3.32
C PHE A 38 -13.68 7.06 -3.63
N GLU A 39 -13.75 8.10 -2.81
CA GLU A 39 -12.79 9.20 -2.86
C GLU A 39 -11.38 8.67 -2.56
N ILE A 40 -10.40 9.27 -3.22
CA ILE A 40 -8.98 8.95 -3.05
C ILE A 40 -8.40 10.01 -2.14
N ALA A 41 -7.64 9.59 -1.13
CA ALA A 41 -7.00 10.51 -0.21
C ALA A 41 -6.07 11.46 -0.96
N SER A 42 -5.98 12.70 -0.48
CA SER A 42 -5.09 13.72 -1.06
C SER A 42 -3.61 13.40 -0.81
N GLU A 43 -3.33 12.63 0.25
CA GLU A 43 -1.99 12.34 0.75
C GLU A 43 -1.78 10.86 1.06
N GLY A 44 -0.52 10.49 1.26
CA GLY A 44 -0.13 9.12 1.60
C GLY A 44 -0.11 8.17 0.41
N TYR A 45 0.67 7.11 0.56
CA TYR A 45 0.81 6.04 -0.41
C TYR A 45 0.94 4.71 0.32
N TYR A 46 0.41 3.65 -0.27
CA TYR A 46 0.66 2.28 0.17
C TYR A 46 1.23 1.45 -0.97
N VAL A 47 1.93 0.37 -0.62
CA VAL A 47 2.47 -0.57 -1.59
C VAL A 47 1.34 -1.39 -2.18
N ALA A 48 1.01 -1.16 -3.44
CA ALA A 48 -0.07 -1.85 -4.12
C ALA A 48 0.39 -3.17 -4.72
N ARG A 49 1.58 -3.18 -5.33
CA ARG A 49 2.13 -4.36 -5.99
C ARG A 49 3.65 -4.31 -5.96
N ILE A 50 4.24 -5.49 -5.86
CA ILE A 50 5.67 -5.68 -6.05
C ILE A 50 5.85 -6.69 -7.17
N THR A 51 6.78 -6.39 -8.08
CA THR A 51 7.25 -7.32 -9.11
C THR A 51 8.74 -7.49 -8.91
N GLU A 52 9.19 -8.73 -8.78
CA GLU A 52 10.60 -9.05 -8.70
C GLU A 52 11.19 -9.04 -10.12
N SER A 53 12.24 -8.25 -10.33
CA SER A 53 13.10 -8.29 -11.51
C SER A 53 14.48 -8.75 -11.04
N GLU A 54 15.25 -9.39 -11.93
CA GLU A 54 16.49 -10.13 -11.61
C GLU A 54 17.34 -9.53 -10.46
N ASP A 55 17.61 -8.22 -10.46
CA ASP A 55 18.43 -7.56 -9.44
C ASP A 55 17.70 -6.54 -8.55
N MET A 56 16.40 -6.33 -8.74
CA MET A 56 15.69 -5.24 -8.08
C MET A 56 14.17 -5.39 -8.01
N LEU A 57 13.56 -4.75 -7.03
CA LEU A 57 12.11 -4.72 -6.87
C LEU A 57 11.48 -3.57 -7.66
N HIS A 58 10.44 -3.87 -8.42
CA HIS A 58 9.57 -2.89 -9.06
C HIS A 58 8.32 -2.72 -8.20
N ILE A 59 8.18 -1.56 -7.58
CA ILE A 59 7.14 -1.26 -6.60
C ILE A 59 6.15 -0.29 -7.21
N ILE A 60 4.87 -0.67 -7.19
CA ILE A 60 3.76 0.20 -7.57
C ILE A 60 3.10 0.72 -6.29
N LEU A 61 2.95 2.04 -6.20
CA LEU A 61 2.27 2.72 -5.11
C LEU A 61 0.92 3.25 -5.57
N TYR A 62 -0.08 3.12 -4.72
CA TYR A 62 -1.38 3.79 -4.89
C TYR A 62 -1.67 4.69 -3.70
N ARG A 63 -2.52 5.69 -3.96
CA ARG A 63 -3.10 6.51 -2.89
C ARG A 63 -4.21 5.72 -2.19
N PRO A 64 -4.32 5.81 -0.85
CA PRO A 64 -5.39 5.16 -0.10
C PRO A 64 -6.75 5.76 -0.46
N MET A 65 -7.82 5.01 -0.19
CA MET A 65 -9.19 5.50 -0.35
C MET A 65 -9.64 6.16 0.96
N VAL A 66 -10.50 7.18 0.90
CA VAL A 66 -10.93 7.98 2.07
C VAL A 66 -11.73 7.13 3.07
N ALA A 67 -12.47 6.12 2.62
CA ALA A 67 -13.09 5.14 3.53
C ALA A 67 -12.07 4.17 4.18
N SER A 68 -10.82 4.15 3.69
CA SER A 68 -9.69 3.41 4.27
C SER A 68 -8.70 4.36 4.94
N ASP A 69 -9.15 5.48 5.52
CA ASP A 69 -8.30 6.34 6.33
C ASP A 69 -7.75 5.49 7.50
N PHE A 70 -6.51 5.02 7.36
CA PHE A 70 -5.89 3.96 8.17
C PHE A 70 -5.63 4.37 9.64
N GLY A 71 -6.30 5.41 10.14
CA GLY A 71 -6.03 6.01 11.44
C GLY A 71 -7.22 6.55 12.23
N HIS A 72 -8.47 6.43 11.76
CA HIS A 72 -9.63 7.02 12.47
C HIS A 72 -10.70 6.04 12.96
N THR A 73 -10.63 4.75 12.64
CA THR A 73 -11.63 3.77 13.10
C THR A 73 -11.16 3.09 14.40
N LEU A 74 -11.66 3.57 15.54
CA LEU A 74 -11.53 2.89 16.84
C LEU A 74 -12.57 1.77 17.02
N GLU A 75 -13.50 1.60 16.08
CA GLU A 75 -14.60 0.65 16.21
C GLU A 75 -14.68 -0.30 15.01
N VAL A 76 -14.80 -1.59 15.33
CA VAL A 76 -15.06 -2.66 14.36
C VAL A 76 -16.50 -2.52 13.88
N MET A 77 -16.70 -2.06 12.65
CA MET A 77 -18.01 -2.11 12.00
C MET A 77 -18.25 -3.51 11.46
N TYR A 78 -19.11 -4.27 12.12
CA TYR A 78 -19.65 -5.52 11.56
C TYR A 78 -20.63 -5.17 10.44
N ALA A 79 -20.62 -5.94 9.35
CA ALA A 79 -21.66 -5.85 8.34
C ALA A 79 -23.01 -6.19 8.98
N GLU A 80 -23.99 -5.29 8.91
CA GLU A 80 -25.35 -5.61 9.31
C GLU A 80 -25.93 -6.64 8.35
N GLU A 81 -26.27 -7.82 8.86
CA GLU A 81 -27.12 -8.77 8.14
C GLU A 81 -28.52 -8.17 8.06
N THR A 82 -28.95 -7.81 6.85
CA THR A 82 -30.34 -7.46 6.58
C THR A 82 -31.16 -8.75 6.55
N ILE A 83 -32.00 -8.97 7.55
CA ILE A 83 -33.04 -10.03 7.57
C ILE A 83 -34.35 -9.45 7.04
#